data_AF-A0A8T5EYU7-F1
#
_entry.id   AF-A0A8T5EYU7-F1
#
_cell.length_a   1.000
_cell.length_b   1.000
_cell.length_c   1.000
_cell.angle_alpha   90.00
_cell.angle_beta   90.00
_cell.angle_gamma   90.00
#
_symmetry.space_group_name_H-M   'P 1'
#
loop_
_entity.id
_entity.type
_entity.pdbx_description
1 polymer ?
#
loop_
_entity_poly.entity_id
_entity_poly.type
_entity_poly.pdbx_seq_one_letter_code
_entity_poly.pdbx_strand_id
1 'polypeptide(L)'
;MIEVVIALLLITGVLLLLASRDFVKKESISMTVYEQEALILREIQLNNSLRQGILTLSPLPIEWNDFDSPDLTPVKEKIEKRTPTNLVCEAKICFMNQTCESPSSNKENIYSQSAAITSTNNLQDFRQLKLFCVVK
;
A
#
# COMPACT_ATOMS: atom_id res chain seq x y z
N MET A 1 -32.61 -29.89 30.53
CA MET A 1 -31.95 -28.56 30.56
C MET A 1 -30.51 -28.63 30.09
N ILE A 2 -29.71 -29.61 30.54
CA ILE A 2 -28.31 -29.79 30.13
C ILE A 2 -28.13 -29.96 28.61
N GLU A 3 -29.00 -30.71 27.92
CA GLU A 3 -28.94 -30.88 26.46
C GLU A 3 -29.04 -29.56 25.68
N VAL A 4 -29.86 -28.62 26.15
CA VAL A 4 -30.01 -27.31 25.50
C VAL A 4 -28.76 -26.47 25.68
N VAL A 5 -28.13 -26.53 26.86
CA VAL A 5 -26.87 -25.81 27.14
C VAL A 5 -25.72 -26.38 26.31
N ILE A 6 -25.63 -27.71 26.18
CA ILE A 6 -24.63 -28.38 25.35
C ILE A 6 -24.83 -28.03 23.87
N ALA A 7 -26.08 -28.06 23.38
CA ALA A 7 -26.39 -27.67 22.01
C ALA A 7 -26.03 -26.20 21.74
N LEU A 8 -26.33 -25.30 22.68
CA LEU A 8 -25.98 -23.89 22.55
C LEU A 8 -24.46 -23.68 22.49
N LEU A 9 -23.71 -24.35 23.38
CA LEU A 9 -22.25 -24.31 23.43
C LEU A 9 -21.62 -24.82 22.12
N LEU A 10 -22.14 -25.93 21.58
CA LEU A 10 -21.68 -26.47 20.30
C LEU A 10 -21.94 -25.50 19.14
N ILE A 11 -23.11 -24.87 19.10
CA ILE A 11 -23.44 -23.88 18.06
C ILE A 11 -22.51 -22.67 18.16
N THR A 12 -22.32 -22.10 19.36
CA THR A 12 -21.36 -20.98 19.55
C THR A 12 -19.92 -21.39 19.25
N GLY A 13 -19.51 -22.61 19.59
CA GLY A 13 -18.17 -23.12 19.30
C GLY A 13 -17.89 -23.24 17.80
N VAL A 14 -18.86 -23.74 17.03
CA VAL A 14 -18.76 -23.81 15.56
C VAL A 14 -18.74 -22.40 14.95
N LEU A 15 -19.58 -21.49 15.44
CA LEU A 15 -19.58 -20.08 15.00
C LEU A 15 -18.24 -19.39 15.25
N LEU A 16 -17.65 -19.56 16.44
CA LEU A 16 -16.33 -19.01 16.78
C LEU A 16 -15.23 -19.58 15.88
N LEU A 17 -15.27 -20.88 15.58
CA LEU A 17 -14.30 -21.50 14.67
C LEU A 17 -14.39 -20.92 13.26
N LEU A 18 -15.59 -20.68 12.74
CA LEU A 18 -15.76 -20.06 11.41
C LEU A 18 -15.23 -18.63 11.40
N ALA A 19 -15.60 -17.81 12.41
CA ALA A 19 -15.13 -16.43 12.51
C ALA A 19 -13.60 -16.32 12.63
N SER A 20 -12.96 -17.24 13.36
CA SER A 20 -11.51 -17.24 13.53
C SER A 20 -10.74 -17.50 12.23
N ARG A 21 -11.27 -18.35 11.33
CA ARG A 21 -10.62 -18.68 10.06
C ARG A 21 -10.56 -17.50 9.11
N ASP A 22 -11.66 -16.74 9.01
CA ASP A 22 -11.72 -15.56 8.15
C ASP A 22 -10.81 -14.44 8.66
N PHE A 23 -10.72 -14.26 9.99
CA PHE A 23 -9.81 -13.30 10.60
C PHE A 23 -8.33 -13.63 10.31
N VAL A 24 -7.92 -14.88 10.54
CA VAL A 24 -6.54 -15.32 10.29
C VAL A 24 -6.18 -15.22 8.81
N LYS A 25 -7.10 -15.58 7.92
CA LYS A 25 -6.89 -15.45 6.47
C LYS A 25 -6.72 -13.98 6.05
N LYS A 26 -7.56 -13.08 6.56
CA LYS A 26 -7.46 -11.64 6.26
C LYS A 26 -6.13 -11.04 6.75
N GLU A 27 -5.70 -11.42 7.95
CA GLU A 27 -4.43 -10.96 8.52
C GLU A 27 -3.22 -11.42 7.68
N SER A 28 -3.21 -12.69 7.25
CA SER A 28 -2.12 -13.23 6.43
C SER A 28 -2.01 -12.55 5.05
N ILE A 29 -3.15 -12.24 4.41
CA ILE A 29 -3.20 -11.50 3.15
C ILE A 29 -2.74 -10.07 3.37
N SER A 30 -3.23 -9.40 4.43
CA SER A 30 -2.83 -8.03 4.77
C SER A 30 -1.32 -7.91 4.98
N MET A 31 -0.72 -8.84 5.73
CA MET A 31 0.71 -8.85 5.99
C MET A 31 1.51 -9.02 4.70
N THR A 32 1.07 -9.94 3.82
CA THR A 32 1.72 -10.16 2.53
C THR A 32 1.67 -8.90 1.65
N VAL A 33 0.51 -8.22 1.58
CA VAL A 33 0.38 -6.98 0.79
C VAL A 33 1.32 -5.91 1.33
N TYR A 34 1.36 -5.72 2.65
CA TYR A 34 2.25 -4.75 3.29
C TYR A 34 3.74 -5.05 3.05
N GLU A 35 4.15 -6.31 3.09
CA GLU A 35 5.52 -6.69 2.75
C GLU A 35 5.86 -6.35 1.30
N GLN A 36 4.93 -6.60 0.36
CA GLN A 36 5.13 -6.24 -1.04
C GLN A 36 5.22 -4.73 -1.24
N GLU A 37 4.33 -3.94 -0.63
CA GLU A 37 4.40 -2.47 -0.69
C GLU A 37 5.74 -1.96 -0.14
N ALA A 38 6.17 -2.48 1.01
CA ALA A 38 7.43 -2.10 1.64
C ALA A 38 8.64 -2.42 0.75
N LEU A 39 8.65 -3.58 0.09
CA LEU A 39 9.72 -3.97 -0.84
C LEU A 39 9.78 -3.04 -2.06
N ILE A 40 8.64 -2.73 -2.66
CA ILE A 40 8.53 -1.79 -3.79
C ILE A 40 9.10 -0.43 -3.41
N LEU A 41 8.60 0.12 -2.30
CA LEU A 41 9.01 1.44 -1.81
C LEU A 41 10.50 1.46 -1.45
N ARG A 42 11.00 0.41 -0.80
CA ARG A 42 12.42 0.27 -0.45
C ARG A 42 13.31 0.23 -1.68
N GLU A 43 12.92 -0.47 -2.73
CA GLU A 43 13.69 -0.51 -3.98
C GLU A 43 13.76 0.85 -4.66
N ILE A 44 12.68 1.63 -4.61
CA ILE A 44 12.66 3.00 -5.10
C ILE A 44 13.58 3.87 -4.24
N GLN A 45 13.50 3.76 -2.91
CA GLN A 45 14.37 4.49 -1.97
C GLN A 45 15.86 4.15 -2.11
N LEU A 46 16.20 2.92 -2.48
CA LEU A 46 17.60 2.50 -2.64
C LEU A 46 18.16 2.83 -4.03
N ASN A 47 17.30 3.17 -5.00
CA ASN A 47 17.73 3.52 -6.34
C ASN A 47 17.85 5.03 -6.50
N ASN A 48 19.09 5.51 -6.64
CA ASN A 48 19.37 6.95 -6.82
C ASN A 48 18.64 7.56 -8.02
N SER A 49 18.57 6.85 -9.16
CA SER A 49 17.91 7.37 -10.36
C SER A 49 16.41 7.58 -10.13
N LEU A 50 15.74 6.57 -9.55
CA LEU A 50 14.31 6.65 -9.24
C LEU A 50 14.01 7.75 -8.21
N ARG A 51 14.88 7.91 -7.20
CA ARG A 51 14.74 8.99 -6.22
C ARG A 51 14.87 10.36 -6.84
N GLN A 52 15.88 10.58 -7.70
CA GLN A 52 16.10 11.88 -8.31
C GLN A 52 14.90 12.31 -9.16
N GLY A 53 14.31 11.38 -9.92
CA GLY A 53 13.09 11.64 -10.70
C GLY A 53 11.90 12.07 -9.83
N ILE A 54 11.85 11.68 -8.55
CA ILE A 54 10.79 12.10 -7.61
C ILE A 54 11.12 13.45 -6.94
N LEU A 55 12.40 13.70 -6.62
CA LEU A 55 12.81 14.89 -5.88
C LEU A 55 12.67 16.19 -6.68
N THR A 56 12.86 16.13 -7.99
CA THR A 56 12.83 17.29 -8.89
C THR A 56 11.42 17.74 -9.27
N LEU A 57 10.39 17.02 -8.83
CA LEU A 57 9.01 17.28 -9.23
C LEU A 57 8.43 18.53 -8.58
N SER A 58 7.77 19.33 -9.41
CA SER A 58 6.93 20.47 -9.03
C SER A 58 5.98 20.79 -10.19
N PRO A 59 4.70 21.11 -9.94
CA PRO A 59 4.03 21.18 -8.63
C PRO A 59 3.64 19.80 -8.07
N LEU A 60 3.27 19.74 -6.79
CA LEU A 60 2.72 18.55 -6.12
C LEU A 60 1.31 18.85 -5.59
N PRO A 61 0.43 17.84 -5.38
CA PRO A 61 0.67 16.40 -5.54
C PRO A 61 0.65 15.92 -7.00
N ILE A 62 1.30 14.78 -7.25
CA ILE A 62 1.24 14.07 -8.54
C ILE A 62 0.41 12.80 -8.35
N GLU A 63 -0.65 12.66 -9.15
CA GLU A 63 -1.55 11.49 -9.14
C GLU A 63 -1.00 10.37 -10.02
N TRP A 64 -1.45 9.13 -9.78
CA TRP A 64 -0.97 7.94 -10.50
C TRP A 64 -1.04 8.06 -12.04
N ASN A 65 -2.08 8.73 -12.55
CA ASN A 65 -2.28 8.92 -13.99
C ASN A 65 -1.22 9.84 -14.62
N ASP A 66 -0.52 10.64 -13.83
CA ASP A 66 0.51 11.57 -14.29
C ASP A 66 1.94 10.96 -14.23
N PHE A 67 2.04 9.69 -13.79
CA PHE A 67 3.32 8.95 -13.74
C PHE A 67 3.83 8.53 -15.13
N ASP A 68 3.05 8.75 -16.19
CA ASP A 68 3.48 8.55 -17.58
C ASP A 68 4.43 9.65 -18.09
N SER A 69 4.74 10.64 -17.24
CA SER A 69 5.77 11.63 -17.53
C SER A 69 7.17 11.00 -17.60
N PRO A 70 8.10 11.53 -18.42
CA PRO A 70 9.44 10.93 -18.63
C PRO A 70 10.25 10.73 -17.33
N ASP A 71 10.12 11.65 -16.38
CA ASP A 71 10.83 11.60 -15.09
C ASP A 71 10.27 10.52 -14.14
N LEU A 72 9.01 10.12 -14.34
CA LEU A 72 8.29 9.16 -13.48
C LEU A 72 8.01 7.82 -14.14
N THR A 73 8.15 7.70 -15.46
CA THR A 73 7.97 6.43 -16.18
C THR A 73 8.80 5.30 -15.56
N PRO A 74 10.08 5.49 -15.20
CA PRO A 74 10.87 4.44 -14.55
C PRO A 74 10.33 4.03 -13.18
N VAL A 75 9.70 4.97 -12.44
CA VAL A 75 9.07 4.71 -11.15
C VAL A 75 7.78 3.91 -11.35
N LYS A 76 6.96 4.29 -12.34
CA LYS A 76 5.72 3.60 -12.72
C LYS A 76 6.00 2.16 -13.12
N GLU A 77 6.92 1.96 -14.06
CA GLU A 77 7.34 0.63 -14.52
C GLU A 77 7.86 -0.23 -13.38
N LYS A 78 8.61 0.37 -12.45
CA LYS A 78 9.12 -0.33 -11.28
C LYS A 78 8.00 -0.84 -10.37
N ILE A 79 7.00 0.01 -10.10
CA ILE A 79 5.84 -0.32 -9.29
C ILE A 79 5.02 -1.41 -10.00
N GLU A 80 4.68 -1.22 -11.28
CA GLU A 80 3.87 -2.19 -12.04
C GLU A 80 4.56 -3.55 -12.17
N LYS A 81 5.87 -3.57 -12.45
CA LYS A 81 6.65 -4.81 -12.57
C LYS A 81 6.74 -5.58 -11.25
N ARG A 82 6.82 -4.87 -10.12
CA ARG A 82 6.92 -5.48 -8.79
C ARG A 82 5.56 -5.80 -8.18
N THR A 83 4.48 -5.19 -8.69
CA THR A 83 3.12 -5.45 -8.25
C THR A 83 2.71 -6.87 -8.67
N PRO A 84 2.34 -7.74 -7.71
CA PRO A 84 1.78 -9.05 -8.01
C PRO A 84 0.49 -8.97 -8.84
N THR A 85 0.22 -9.96 -9.67
CA THR A 85 -0.94 -9.97 -10.60
C THR A 85 -2.30 -9.96 -9.89
N ASN A 86 -2.37 -10.42 -8.65
CA ASN A 86 -3.56 -10.42 -7.81
C ASN A 86 -3.82 -9.07 -7.11
N LEU A 87 -2.93 -8.09 -7.28
CA LEU A 87 -3.08 -6.74 -6.74
C LEU A 87 -3.25 -5.72 -7.86
N VAL A 88 -3.92 -4.61 -7.52
CA VAL A 88 -3.90 -3.37 -8.29
C VAL A 88 -3.34 -2.31 -7.37
N CYS A 89 -2.18 -1.76 -7.73
CA CYS A 89 -1.50 -0.74 -6.95
C CYS A 89 -1.45 0.57 -7.72
N GLU A 90 -1.76 1.66 -7.04
CA GLU A 90 -1.68 3.04 -7.51
C GLU A 90 -0.76 3.81 -6.58
N ALA A 91 -0.05 4.82 -7.08
CA ALA A 91 0.84 5.64 -6.26
C ALA A 91 0.54 7.13 -6.39
N LYS A 92 0.95 7.87 -5.36
CA LYS A 92 0.82 9.32 -5.31
C LYS A 92 2.08 9.92 -4.68
N ILE A 93 2.53 11.04 -5.22
CA ILE A 93 3.66 11.80 -4.69
C ILE A 93 3.15 13.10 -4.09
N CYS A 94 3.52 13.36 -2.85
CA CYS A 94 3.07 14.51 -2.08
C CYS A 94 4.25 15.19 -1.36
N PHE A 95 4.03 16.41 -0.88
CA PHE A 95 4.90 16.98 0.14
C PHE A 95 4.73 16.24 1.47
N MET A 96 5.80 16.14 2.25
CA MET A 96 5.79 15.44 3.54
C MET A 96 4.84 16.08 4.57
N ASN A 97 4.54 17.38 4.42
CA ASN A 97 3.63 18.13 5.30
C ASN A 97 2.18 18.17 4.79
N GLN A 98 1.86 17.49 3.69
CA GLN A 98 0.52 17.47 3.11
C GLN A 98 -0.10 16.08 3.23
N THR A 99 -1.42 16.07 3.36
CA THR A 99 -2.19 14.83 3.36
C THR A 99 -2.09 14.15 2.00
N CYS A 100 -1.45 12.99 1.96
CA CYS A 100 -1.37 12.15 0.77
C CYS A 100 -2.47 11.09 0.81
N GLU A 101 -3.68 11.47 0.39
CA GLU A 101 -4.86 10.59 0.37
C GLU A 101 -5.04 9.91 -0.98
N SER A 102 -5.60 8.69 -0.92
CA SER A 102 -5.94 7.91 -2.12
C SER A 102 -7.04 8.62 -2.90
N PRO A 103 -6.96 8.65 -4.24
CA PRO A 103 -8.04 9.20 -5.06
C PRO A 103 -9.33 8.36 -5.00
N SER A 104 -9.27 7.10 -4.59
CA SER A 104 -10.42 6.19 -4.60
C SER A 104 -10.91 5.83 -3.19
N SER A 105 -11.67 6.74 -2.57
CA SER A 105 -12.23 6.60 -1.21
C SER A 105 -13.29 5.49 -1.01
N ASN A 106 -13.64 4.74 -2.06
CA ASN A 106 -14.78 3.81 -2.07
C ASN A 106 -14.41 2.31 -2.08
N LYS A 107 -13.13 1.94 -1.94
CA LYS A 107 -12.73 0.51 -1.90
C LYS A 107 -12.62 0.03 -0.44
N GLU A 108 -13.35 -1.03 -0.08
CA GLU A 108 -13.46 -1.53 1.31
C GLU A 108 -12.14 -2.02 1.93
N ASN A 109 -11.11 -2.35 1.12
CA ASN A 109 -9.82 -2.84 1.62
C ASN A 109 -8.66 -2.23 0.82
N ILE A 110 -8.38 -0.95 1.07
CA ILE A 110 -7.18 -0.28 0.56
C ILE A 110 -6.05 -0.49 1.56
N TYR A 111 -5.02 -1.19 1.12
CA TYR A 111 -3.73 -1.24 1.80
C TYR A 111 -2.95 -0.01 1.37
N SER A 112 -2.23 0.61 2.30
CA SER A 112 -1.37 1.74 1.95
C SER A 112 -0.13 1.80 2.80
N GLN A 113 1.00 2.04 2.14
CA GLN A 113 2.25 2.41 2.78
C GLN A 113 2.89 3.60 2.10
N SER A 114 3.74 4.30 2.85
CA SER A 114 4.48 5.44 2.33
C SER A 114 5.94 5.40 2.69
N ALA A 115 6.76 5.91 1.78
CA ALA A 115 8.18 6.11 1.96
C ALA A 115 8.52 7.59 1.83
N ALA A 116 9.39 8.06 2.72
CA ALA A 116 10.05 9.34 2.55
C ALA A 116 11.17 9.18 1.51
N ILE A 117 11.13 10.04 0.49
CA ILE A 117 12.17 10.17 -0.52
C ILE A 117 12.97 11.43 -0.18
N THR A 118 14.26 11.24 0.04
CA THR A 118 15.17 12.30 0.51
C THR A 118 16.38 12.42 -0.41
N SER A 119 16.95 13.63 -0.50
CA SER A 119 18.25 13.84 -1.12
C SER A 119 19.37 13.45 -0.15
N THR A 120 20.43 12.83 -0.67
CA THR A 120 21.61 12.47 0.14
C THR A 120 22.34 13.71 0.67
N ASN A 121 22.22 14.85 -0.02
CA ASN A 121 23.02 16.05 0.23
C ASN A 121 22.18 17.27 0.64
N ASN A 122 20.86 17.18 0.64
CA ASN A 122 19.99 18.29 1.00
C ASN A 122 18.78 17.81 1.83
N LEU A 123 18.70 18.26 3.07
CA LEU A 123 17.63 17.91 4.02
C LEU A 123 16.38 18.79 3.86
N GLN A 124 16.26 19.59 2.80
CA GLN A 124 15.09 20.46 2.61
C GLN A 124 14.10 19.93 1.56
N ASP A 125 14.53 19.01 0.70
CA ASP A 125 13.69 18.43 -0.35
C ASP A 125 13.21 17.04 0.05
N PHE A 126 12.18 17.01 0.90
CA PHE A 126 11.48 15.77 1.23
C PHE A 126 10.23 15.62 0.38
N ARG A 127 10.06 14.43 -0.18
CA ARG A 127 8.84 14.00 -0.87
C ARG A 127 8.34 12.73 -0.22
N GLN A 128 7.02 12.57 -0.18
CA GLN A 128 6.40 11.32 0.25
C GLN A 128 5.90 10.60 -1.00
N LEU A 129 6.39 9.39 -1.24
CA LEU A 129 5.78 8.47 -2.19
C LEU A 129 4.86 7.53 -1.40
N LYS A 130 3.57 7.55 -1.71
CA LYS A 130 2.59 6.67 -1.09
C LYS A 130 2.02 5.71 -2.12
N LEU A 131 1.98 4.44 -1.76
CA LEU A 131 1.43 3.36 -2.55
C LEU A 131 0.08 2.94 -1.93
N PHE A 132 -0.87 2.63 -2.79
CA PHE A 132 -2.21 2.19 -2.44
C PHE A 132 -2.52 0.93 -3.22
N CYS A 133 -2.60 -0.21 -2.54
CA CYS A 133 -2.89 -1.49 -3.18
C CYS A 133 -4.27 -2.02 -2.78
N VAL A 134 -4.94 -2.67 -3.74
CA VAL A 134 -6.17 -3.42 -3.52
C VAL A 134 -6.03 -4.84 -4.06
N VAL A 135 -6.59 -5.80 -3.33
CA VAL A 135 -6.70 -7.18 -3.80
C VAL A 135 -7.84 -7.25 -4.82
N LYS A 136 -7.59 -7.88 -5.96
CA LYS A 136 -8.59 -8.14 -7.00
C LYS A 136 -9.66 -9.13 -6.55
#